data_AF-A0A258ZDX3-F1
#
_entry.id   AF-A0A258ZDX3-F1
#
_cell.length_a   1.000
_cell.length_b   1.000
_cell.length_c   1.000
_cell.angle_alpha   90.00
_cell.angle_beta   90.00
_cell.angle_gamma   90.00
#
_symmetry.space_group_name_H-M   'P 1'
#
loop_
_entity.id
_entity.type
_entity.pdbx_description
1 polymer ?
#
loop_
_entity_poly.entity_id
_entity_poly.type
_entity_poly.pdbx_seq_one_letter_code
_entity_poly.pdbx_strand_id
1 'polypeptide(L)'
;MNEKILMLLNNKEEYYPHKLEQQFPQILNKIMMMWDSPEFDSYLNKFMLDKREHARQGFPPDIASEIMRLSMLHSEQFGAASTGSWVEPSHIKLD
;
A
#
# COMPACT_ATOMS: atom_id res chain seq x y z
N MET A 1 2.20 8.13 -15.71
CA MET A 1 1.46 6.87 -15.47
C MET A 1 2.05 5.78 -16.31
N ASN A 2 2.41 4.69 -15.65
CA ASN A 2 2.95 3.48 -16.23
C ASN A 2 1.79 2.51 -16.48
N GLU A 3 1.60 2.12 -17.74
CA GLU A 3 0.49 1.27 -18.17
C GLU A 3 0.51 -0.12 -17.50
N LYS A 4 1.70 -0.66 -17.23
CA LYS A 4 1.82 -1.96 -16.55
C LYS A 4 1.33 -1.89 -15.10
N ILE A 5 1.63 -0.79 -14.42
CA ILE A 5 1.14 -0.54 -13.07
C ILE A 5 -0.38 -0.43 -13.10
N LEU A 6 -0.92 0.32 -14.06
CA LEU A 6 -2.37 0.45 -14.20
C LEU A 6 -3.07 -0.89 -14.46
N MET A 7 -2.46 -1.77 -15.26
CA MET A 7 -2.96 -3.13 -15.48
C MET A 7 -2.97 -3.97 -14.19
N LEU A 8 -1.92 -3.91 -13.36
CA LEU A 8 -1.88 -4.59 -12.05
C LEU A 8 -2.98 -4.08 -11.10
N LEU A 9 -3.34 -2.80 -11.22
CA LEU A 9 -4.43 -2.20 -10.45
C LEU A 9 -5.82 -2.45 -11.07
N ASN A 10 -5.97 -3.43 -11.96
CA ASN A 10 -7.21 -3.73 -12.69
C ASN A 10 -7.78 -2.52 -13.46
N ASN A 11 -6.90 -1.69 -14.02
CA ASN A 11 -7.23 -0.44 -14.73
C ASN A 11 -7.96 0.61 -13.89
N LYS A 12 -7.89 0.54 -12.55
CA LYS A 12 -8.47 1.55 -11.67
C LYS A 12 -7.52 2.75 -11.54
N GLU A 13 -7.60 3.68 -12.50
CA GLU A 13 -6.74 4.88 -12.58
C GLU A 13 -6.80 5.75 -11.31
N GLU A 14 -7.94 5.78 -10.63
CA GLU A 14 -8.16 6.57 -9.41
C GLU A 14 -7.31 6.11 -8.22
N TYR A 15 -6.73 4.91 -8.29
CA TYR A 15 -5.80 4.38 -7.28
C TYR A 15 -4.34 4.42 -7.74
N TYR A 16 -4.06 5.04 -8.89
CA TYR A 16 -2.70 5.18 -9.36
C TYR A 16 -1.86 6.01 -8.36
N PRO A 17 -0.73 5.49 -7.84
CA PRO A 17 0.03 6.15 -6.79
C PRO A 17 0.98 7.22 -7.39
N HIS A 18 0.40 8.34 -7.82
CA HIS A 18 1.12 9.42 -8.51
C HIS A 18 2.25 10.02 -7.67
N LYS A 19 2.01 10.26 -6.38
CA LYS A 19 3.01 10.89 -5.51
C LYS A 19 4.13 9.91 -5.19
N LEU A 20 3.82 8.63 -4.99
CA LEU A 20 4.80 7.57 -4.81
C LEU A 20 5.65 7.35 -6.07
N GLU A 21 5.05 7.40 -7.27
CA GLU A 21 5.78 7.35 -8.54
C GLU A 21 6.78 8.50 -8.65
N GLN A 22 6.37 9.72 -8.30
CA GLN A 22 7.21 10.91 -8.43
C GLN A 22 8.31 10.99 -7.38
N GLN A 23 8.00 10.68 -6.11
CA GLN A 23 8.92 10.90 -4.99
C GLN A 23 9.72 9.67 -4.62
N PHE A 24 9.15 8.47 -4.80
CA PHE A 24 9.75 7.20 -4.40
C PHE A 24 9.63 6.12 -5.50
N PRO A 25 10.11 6.38 -6.74
CA PRO A 25 9.96 5.45 -7.86
C PRO A 25 10.59 4.07 -7.60
N GLN A 26 11.67 4.01 -6.80
CA GLN A 26 12.30 2.75 -6.41
C GLN A 26 11.42 1.91 -5.48
N ILE A 27 10.66 2.56 -4.60
CA ILE A 27 9.73 1.89 -3.69
C ILE A 27 8.51 1.40 -4.48
N LEU A 28 7.95 2.25 -5.35
CA LEU A 28 6.86 1.86 -6.24
C LEU A 28 7.25 0.63 -7.08
N ASN A 29 8.41 0.66 -7.74
CA ASN A 29 8.87 -0.49 -8.54
C ASN A 29 8.97 -1.77 -7.70
N LYS A 30 9.44 -1.68 -6.46
CA LYS A 30 9.56 -2.84 -5.58
C LYS A 30 8.20 -3.36 -5.10
N ILE A 31 7.26 -2.46 -4.79
CA ILE A 31 5.87 -2.82 -4.49
C ILE A 31 5.26 -3.56 -5.69
N MET A 32 5.44 -3.05 -6.91
CA MET A 32 4.91 -3.67 -8.13
C MET A 32 5.57 -5.02 -8.44
N MET A 33 6.87 -5.18 -8.18
CA MET A 33 7.56 -6.47 -8.31
C MET A 33 7.04 -7.52 -7.32
N MET A 34 6.51 -7.09 -6.19
CA MET A 34 5.99 -7.95 -5.13
C MET A 34 4.47 -8.12 -5.20
N TRP A 35 3.79 -7.55 -6.20
CA TRP A 35 2.33 -7.45 -6.23
C TRP A 35 1.62 -8.81 -6.16
N ASP A 36 2.16 -9.84 -6.83
CA ASP A 36 1.60 -11.20 -6.80
C ASP A 36 2.23 -12.10 -5.72
N SER A 37 3.05 -11.54 -4.82
CA SER A 37 3.79 -12.30 -3.81
C SER A 37 3.03 -12.32 -2.48
N PRO A 38 2.93 -13.49 -1.82
CA PRO A 38 2.26 -13.59 -0.52
C PRO A 38 2.98 -12.80 0.59
N GLU A 39 4.24 -12.39 0.36
CA GLU A 39 5.01 -11.52 1.25
C GLU A 39 4.71 -10.03 1.10
N PHE A 40 3.83 -9.64 0.15
CA PHE A 40 3.47 -8.25 -0.12
C PHE A 40 3.03 -7.50 1.14
N ASP A 41 2.07 -8.06 1.88
CA ASP A 41 1.53 -7.42 3.08
C ASP A 41 2.60 -7.31 4.19
N SER A 42 3.49 -8.30 4.31
CA SER A 42 4.62 -8.23 5.25
C SER A 42 5.61 -7.13 4.86
N TYR A 43 5.83 -6.92 3.57
CA TYR A 43 6.68 -5.84 3.07
C TYR A 43 6.07 -4.46 3.31
N LEU A 44 4.77 -4.29 3.04
CA LEU A 44 4.08 -3.03 3.32
C LEU A 44 4.02 -2.73 4.82
N ASN A 45 3.77 -3.74 5.65
CA ASN A 45 3.75 -3.60 7.10
C ASN A 45 5.08 -3.11 7.67
N LYS A 46 6.22 -3.45 7.06
CA LYS A 46 7.53 -2.90 7.49
C LYS A 46 7.57 -1.38 7.34
N PHE A 47 6.98 -0.81 6.31
CA PHE A 47 6.92 0.65 6.16
C PHE A 47 6.05 1.34 7.21
N MET A 48 4.99 0.68 7.66
CA MET A 48 4.08 1.20 8.68
C MET A 48 4.62 0.99 10.11
N LEU A 49 5.38 -0.08 10.32
CA LEU A 49 5.90 -0.50 11.62
C LEU A 49 7.35 -0.07 11.90
N ASP A 50 8.10 0.45 10.91
CA ASP A 50 9.49 0.88 11.12
C ASP A 50 9.57 2.15 11.99
N LYS A 51 9.37 1.97 13.29
CA LYS A 51 9.72 2.89 14.37
C LYS A 51 11.13 2.59 14.89
N ARG A 52 12.09 2.35 14.00
CA ARG A 52 13.47 2.04 14.42
C ARG A 52 14.22 3.33 14.75
N GLU A 53 14.12 3.70 16.03
CA GLU A 53 15.11 4.27 16.96
C GLU A 53 15.99 5.46 16.55
N HIS A 54 16.33 5.74 15.29
CA HIS A 54 17.13 6.91 14.93
C HIS A 54 16.75 7.44 13.53
N ALA A 55 15.92 8.48 13.53
CA ALA A 55 15.81 9.49 12.46
C ALA A 55 15.51 8.99 11.03
N ARG A 56 14.44 8.21 10.83
CA ARG A 56 13.69 8.28 9.56
C ARG A 56 12.38 9.01 9.80
N GLN A 57 12.24 10.19 9.21
CA GLN A 57 10.92 10.80 9.02
C GLN A 57 10.11 9.77 8.23
N GLY A 58 8.99 9.30 8.79
CA GLY A 58 8.09 8.38 8.09
C GLY A 58 7.62 8.97 6.75
N PHE A 59 6.78 8.24 6.02
CA PHE A 59 6.23 8.81 4.79
C PHE A 59 5.38 10.05 5.07
N PRO A 60 5.42 11.06 4.18
CA PRO A 60 4.42 12.12 4.18
C PRO A 60 3.00 11.52 4.16
N PRO A 61 2.00 12.16 4.80
CA PRO A 61 0.64 11.61 4.91
C PRO A 61 0.02 11.20 3.57
N ASP A 62 0.31 11.98 2.52
CA ASP A 62 -0.15 11.70 1.17
C ASP A 62 0.43 10.40 0.59
N ILE A 63 1.72 10.16 0.83
CA ILE A 63 2.42 8.96 0.37
C ILE A 63 1.96 7.75 1.16
N ALA A 64 1.80 7.90 2.48
CA ALA A 64 1.25 6.85 3.33
C ALA A 64 -0.15 6.44 2.88
N SER A 65 -0.99 7.40 2.50
CA SER A 65 -2.35 7.15 2.00
C SER A 65 -2.35 6.36 0.68
N GLU A 66 -1.44 6.66 -0.25
CA GLU A 66 -1.29 5.88 -1.48
C GLU A 66 -0.83 4.44 -1.18
N ILE A 67 0.12 4.25 -0.27
CA ILE A 67 0.57 2.92 0.15
C ILE A 67 -0.58 2.13 0.81
N MET A 68 -1.39 2.77 1.66
CA MET A 68 -2.56 2.14 2.27
C MET A 68 -3.58 1.69 1.21
N ARG A 69 -3.86 2.53 0.21
CA ARG A 69 -4.77 2.17 -0.90
C ARG A 69 -4.26 0.97 -1.68
N LEU A 70 -2.96 0.90 -1.94
CA LEU A 70 -2.34 -0.25 -2.62
C LEU A 70 -2.50 -1.54 -1.80
N SER A 71 -2.35 -1.49 -0.47
CA SER A 71 -2.60 -2.62 0.43
C SER A 71 -4.06 -3.08 0.40
N MET A 72 -5.02 -2.15 0.39
CA MET A 72 -6.44 -2.47 0.27
C MET A 72 -6.76 -3.13 -1.07
N LEU A 73 -6.25 -2.60 -2.18
CA LEU A 73 -6.43 -3.19 -3.50
C LEU A 73 -5.85 -4.60 -3.60
N HIS A 74 -4.65 -4.81 -3.07
CA HIS A 74 -4.05 -6.15 -3.01
C HIS A 74 -4.93 -7.11 -2.20
N SER A 75 -5.43 -6.68 -1.04
CA SER A 75 -6.34 -7.48 -0.21
C SER A 75 -7.66 -7.81 -0.91
N GLU A 76 -8.21 -6.88 -1.71
CA GLU A 76 -9.38 -7.14 -2.56
C GLU A 76 -9.10 -8.17 -3.65
N GLN A 77 -7.90 -8.14 -4.25
CA GLN A 77 -7.52 -9.02 -5.36
C GLN A 77 -7.17 -10.44 -4.92
N PHE A 78 -6.41 -10.61 -3.84
CA PHE A 78 -5.87 -11.90 -3.40
C PHE A 78 -6.61 -12.50 -2.20
N GLY A 79 -7.59 -11.77 -1.65
CA GLY A 79 -8.23 -12.09 -0.39
C GLY A 79 -7.35 -11.71 0.79
N ALA A 80 -7.95 -11.32 1.91
CA ALA A 80 -7.20 -10.92 3.08
C ALA A 80 -6.33 -12.10 3.59
N ALA A 81 -5.01 -11.99 3.45
CA ALA A 81 -4.12 -12.67 4.38
C ALA A 81 -4.50 -12.13 5.77
N SER A 82 -5.07 -13.00 6.60
CA SER A 82 -5.54 -12.71 7.96
C SER A 82 -4.35 -12.44 8.91
N THR A 83 -3.54 -11.46 8.56
CA THR A 83 -2.53 -10.83 9.39
C THR A 83 -3.09 -9.49 9.85
N GLY A 84 -3.71 -9.52 11.03
CA GLY A 84 -4.39 -8.38 11.63
C GLY A 84 -3.50 -7.16 11.85
N SER A 85 -4.18 -6.04 12.13
CA SER A 85 -3.64 -4.67 12.26
C SER A 85 -3.29 -4.13 10.87
N TRP A 86 -4.19 -3.46 10.13
CA TRP A 86 -4.36 -2.00 10.19
C TRP A 86 -5.71 -1.49 9.62
N VAL A 87 -6.66 -2.38 9.31
CA VAL A 87 -8.03 -1.98 8.98
C VAL A 87 -8.92 -2.36 10.14
N GLU A 88 -9.09 -1.45 11.09
CA GLU A 88 -10.32 -1.45 11.88
C GLU A 88 -11.35 -0.73 11.00
N PRO A 89 -12.31 -1.42 10.36
CA PRO A 89 -13.49 -0.73 9.88
C PRO A 89 -14.16 -0.23 11.16
N SER A 90 -14.14 1.09 11.35
CA SER A 90 -15.06 1.71 12.30
C SER A 90 -16.45 1.28 11.87
N HIS A 91 -16.94 0.22 12.52
CA HIS A 91 -18.36 -0.05 12.62
C HIS A 91 -18.94 1.20 13.27
N ILE A 92 -19.43 2.12 12.44
CA ILE A 92 -20.47 3.06 12.82
C ILE A 92 -21.64 2.17 13.26
N LYS A 93 -21.70 1.88 14.57
CA LYS A 93 -22.94 1.47 15.21
C LYS A 93 -23.68 2.77 15.53
N LEU A 94 -24.59 3.13 14.64
CA LEU A 94 -25.75 3.94 14.99
C LEU A 94 -26.87 2.95 15.31
N ASP A 95 -26.91 2.56 16.59
CA ASP A 95 -28.12 2.10 17.28
C ASP A 95 -28.27 2.97 18.54
#